data_AF-A0A4Y3FMQ3-F1
#
_entry.id   AF-A0A4Y3FMQ3-F1
#
_cell.length_a   1.000
_cell.length_b   1.000
_cell.length_c   1.000
_cell.angle_alpha   90.00
_cell.angle_beta   90.00
_cell.angle_gamma   90.00
#
_symmetry.space_group_name_H-M   'P 1'
#
loop_
_entity.id
_entity.type
_entity.pdbx_description
1 polymer ?
#
loop_
_entity_poly.entity_id
_entity_poly.type
_entity_poly.pdbx_seq_one_letter_code
_entity_poly.pdbx_strand_id
1 'polypeptide(L)'
;MENLLRYREFLSAARKLDEVNRKFASTRYTYIFQGWVPSSKAEDIKKLIEELSEGKCIVEINEPEKGDTPPTLINNPKITKPLEVITTNYGYPSYNELDPSSIIGLTFPIIFGFMFGDIGEGVIVALIGYMLGFRLKVGKNARKLGRTLILCGISATIVGFLYGSLFGLEGKSMKHYLGFKLKPLWMSINPISTSSITAINIQNAVLFSLEFGVLLISLALVLNVIKLSLQKEYRYAFVHPSGVAGLWFFLGSVVLLFHYGLNLMSIITSQLSLVLFYLPLVVIIIGEWKVRGQSLGMSLFDSLFDVVLRYLSNGLSFVRIMIMGIIHAAFAGMMVMGMGGVSNPILISIIFIFGNIGIIIMETFMSFIQDLRLHFYEIFSKFYAGNGVQFNPLKISFKFLEK
;
A
#
# COMPACT_ATOMS: atom_id res chain seq x y z
N MET A 1 28.56 27.24 -19.70
CA MET A 1 27.90 26.06 -19.08
C MET A 1 26.72 25.57 -19.90
N GLU A 2 25.90 26.44 -20.49
CA GLU A 2 24.77 26.07 -21.38
C GLU A 2 25.18 25.32 -22.64
N ASN A 3 26.26 25.72 -23.34
CA ASN A 3 26.72 25.01 -24.54
C ASN A 3 27.12 23.55 -24.24
N LEU A 4 27.74 23.29 -23.07
CA LEU A 4 28.07 21.93 -22.63
C LEU A 4 26.80 21.10 -22.34
N LEU A 5 25.76 21.72 -21.79
CA LEU A 5 24.47 21.07 -21.57
C LEU A 5 23.79 20.74 -22.91
N ARG A 6 23.84 21.63 -23.90
CA ARG A 6 23.32 21.38 -25.27
C ARG A 6 24.06 20.23 -25.96
N TYR A 7 25.39 20.22 -25.95
CA TYR A 7 26.17 19.12 -26.53
C TYR A 7 25.88 17.79 -25.83
N ARG A 8 25.76 17.80 -24.50
CA ARG A 8 25.38 16.60 -23.73
C ARG A 8 23.99 16.10 -24.12
N GLU A 9 23.00 16.98 -24.27
CA GLU A 9 21.66 16.58 -24.70
C GLU A 9 21.67 16.00 -26.11
N PHE A 10 22.34 16.68 -27.05
CA PHE A 10 22.47 16.21 -28.44
C PHE A 10 23.15 14.83 -28.51
N LEU A 11 24.29 14.66 -27.82
CA LEU A 11 24.99 13.38 -27.77
C LEU A 11 24.14 12.30 -27.10
N SER A 12 23.36 12.63 -26.06
CA SER A 12 22.45 11.67 -25.43
C SER A 12 21.30 11.25 -26.33
N ALA A 13 20.80 12.15 -27.18
CA ALA A 13 19.78 11.88 -28.17
C ALA A 13 20.33 10.99 -29.30
N ALA A 14 21.49 11.36 -29.85
CA ALA A 14 22.18 10.59 -30.89
C ALA A 14 22.50 9.16 -30.40
N ARG A 15 23.02 9.03 -29.17
CA ARG A 15 23.29 7.71 -28.56
C ARG A 15 22.03 6.85 -28.43
N LYS A 16 20.91 7.43 -27.98
CA LYS A 16 19.64 6.71 -27.88
C LYS A 16 19.11 6.26 -29.25
N LEU A 17 19.24 7.10 -30.27
CA LEU A 17 18.87 6.74 -31.64
C LEU A 17 19.75 5.61 -32.18
N ASP A 18 21.06 5.63 -31.92
CA ASP A 18 21.95 4.53 -32.31
C ASP A 18 21.62 3.23 -31.57
N GLU A 19 21.36 3.29 -30.26
CA GLU A 19 20.92 2.14 -29.46
C GLU A 19 19.60 1.53 -29.96
N VAL A 20 18.70 2.35 -30.50
CA VAL A 20 17.44 1.91 -31.11
C VAL A 20 17.66 1.34 -32.50
N ASN A 21 18.45 2.02 -33.35
CA ASN A 21 18.78 1.54 -34.70
C ASN A 21 19.47 0.18 -34.66
N ARG A 22 20.32 -0.07 -33.66
CA ARG A 22 20.94 -1.39 -33.43
C ARG A 22 19.95 -2.52 -33.15
N LYS A 23 18.74 -2.20 -32.67
CA LYS A 23 17.68 -3.19 -32.41
C LYS A 23 16.78 -3.42 -33.62
N PHE A 24 16.93 -2.63 -34.68
CA PHE A 24 16.16 -2.81 -35.90
C PHE A 24 16.80 -3.91 -36.76
N ALA A 25 15.97 -4.77 -37.32
CA ALA A 25 16.41 -5.69 -38.34
C ALA A 25 16.41 -4.94 -39.68
N SER A 26 17.51 -5.00 -40.41
CA SER A 26 17.62 -4.36 -41.74
C SER A 26 18.03 -5.38 -42.78
N THR A 27 17.37 -5.36 -43.92
CA THR A 27 17.91 -5.91 -45.17
C THR A 27 18.48 -4.78 -46.04
N ARG A 28 18.93 -5.08 -47.26
CA ARG A 28 19.45 -4.07 -48.21
C ARG A 28 18.44 -2.98 -48.57
N TYR A 29 17.14 -3.26 -48.48
CA TYR A 29 16.09 -2.36 -48.96
C TYR A 29 14.95 -2.11 -47.97
N THR A 30 14.89 -2.85 -46.86
CA THR A 30 13.80 -2.73 -45.88
C THR A 30 14.33 -2.72 -44.45
N TYR A 31 13.68 -1.91 -43.62
CA TYR A 31 13.86 -1.89 -42.16
C TYR A 31 12.63 -2.49 -41.51
N ILE A 32 12.85 -3.36 -40.55
CA ILE A 32 11.81 -4.02 -39.76
C ILE A 32 12.08 -3.71 -38.30
N PHE A 33 11.07 -3.16 -37.64
CA PHE A 33 11.09 -2.93 -36.20
C PHE A 33 9.72 -3.27 -35.60
N GLN A 34 9.76 -3.74 -34.37
CA GLN A 34 8.56 -4.04 -33.57
C GLN A 34 8.65 -3.26 -32.26
N GLY A 35 7.52 -2.76 -31.79
CA GLY A 35 7.45 -2.01 -30.55
C GLY A 35 6.05 -2.01 -29.97
N TRP A 36 5.98 -1.85 -28.65
CA TRP A 36 4.73 -1.75 -27.92
C TRP A 36 4.23 -0.30 -27.93
N VAL A 37 2.95 -0.12 -28.24
CA VAL A 37 2.29 1.19 -28.26
C VAL A 37 1.00 1.09 -27.42
N PRO A 38 0.64 2.13 -26.65
CA PRO A 38 -0.67 2.18 -26.00
C PRO A 38 -1.79 2.14 -27.04
N SER A 39 -2.80 1.30 -26.84
CA SER A 39 -3.93 1.14 -27.77
C SER A 39 -4.56 2.48 -28.19
N SER A 40 -4.68 3.44 -27.26
CA SER A 40 -5.22 4.78 -27.52
C SER A 40 -4.40 5.65 -28.47
N LYS A 41 -3.15 5.28 -28.76
CA LYS A 41 -2.24 6.01 -29.68
C LYS A 41 -1.83 5.20 -30.90
N ALA A 42 -2.32 3.97 -31.03
CA ALA A 42 -1.90 3.07 -32.10
C ALA A 42 -2.29 3.63 -33.48
N GLU A 43 -3.51 4.16 -33.61
CA GLU A 43 -3.99 4.77 -34.86
C GLU A 43 -3.25 6.06 -35.23
N ASP A 44 -2.95 6.92 -34.25
CA ASP A 44 -2.19 8.15 -34.49
C ASP A 44 -0.78 7.85 -34.98
N ILE A 45 -0.12 6.85 -34.39
CA ILE A 45 1.23 6.44 -34.80
C ILE A 45 1.21 5.81 -36.19
N LYS A 46 0.19 5.01 -36.52
CA LYS A 46 0.04 4.44 -37.86
C LYS A 46 -0.03 5.54 -38.92
N LYS A 47 -0.90 6.54 -38.72
CA LYS A 47 -1.03 7.69 -39.63
C LYS A 47 0.29 8.46 -39.78
N LEU A 48 0.99 8.69 -38.66
CA LEU A 48 2.27 9.38 -38.66
C LEU A 48 3.33 8.61 -39.47
N ILE A 49 3.38 7.28 -39.34
CA ILE A 49 4.33 6.44 -40.10
C ILE A 49 3.99 6.46 -41.59
N GLU A 50 2.71 6.36 -41.95
CA GLU A 50 2.27 6.41 -43.35
C GLU A 50 2.60 7.76 -44.02
N GLU A 51 2.41 8.87 -43.30
CA GLU A 51 2.76 10.21 -43.75
C GLU A 51 4.27 10.37 -43.95
N LEU A 52 5.08 9.96 -42.97
CA LEU A 52 6.54 10.05 -43.04
C LEU A 52 7.17 9.12 -44.07
N SER A 53 6.53 8.00 -44.37
CA SER A 53 7.03 7.01 -45.32
C SER A 53 6.52 7.23 -46.75
N GLU A 54 5.75 8.29 -46.99
CA GLU A 54 5.09 8.57 -48.28
C GLU A 54 4.31 7.35 -48.81
N GLY A 55 3.69 6.58 -47.91
CA GLY A 55 2.96 5.34 -48.25
C GLY A 55 3.82 4.11 -48.59
N LYS A 56 5.15 4.18 -48.51
CA LYS A 56 6.06 3.03 -48.74
C LYS A 56 6.31 2.19 -47.48
N CYS A 57 5.26 1.96 -46.69
CA CYS A 57 5.35 1.19 -45.45
C CYS A 57 4.19 0.19 -45.31
N ILE A 58 4.46 -0.93 -44.63
CA ILE A 58 3.44 -1.87 -44.19
C ILE A 58 3.45 -1.81 -42.66
N VAL A 59 2.31 -1.44 -42.06
CA VAL A 59 2.15 -1.35 -40.60
C VAL A 59 1.05 -2.30 -40.17
N GLU A 60 1.43 -3.32 -39.40
CA GLU A 60 0.51 -4.25 -38.76
C GLU A 60 0.36 -3.92 -37.28
N ILE A 61 -0.88 -3.86 -36.80
CA ILE A 61 -1.21 -3.65 -35.39
C ILE A 61 -1.87 -4.93 -34.90
N ASN A 62 -1.14 -5.70 -34.10
CA ASN A 62 -1.62 -6.94 -33.52
C ASN A 62 -1.81 -6.76 -32.01
N GLU A 63 -2.85 -7.38 -31.46
CA GLU A 63 -3.02 -7.50 -30.02
C GLU A 63 -1.98 -8.49 -29.44
N PRO A 64 -1.55 -8.31 -28.18
CA PRO A 64 -0.59 -9.24 -27.56
C PRO A 64 -1.15 -10.66 -27.50
N GLU A 65 -0.35 -11.64 -27.92
CA GLU A 65 -0.73 -13.06 -27.88
C GLU A 65 -0.46 -13.69 -26.50
N LYS A 66 -1.04 -14.88 -26.25
CA LYS A 66 -0.81 -15.64 -25.01
C LYS A 66 0.65 -16.14 -24.95
N GLY A 67 1.51 -15.36 -24.30
CA GLY A 67 2.95 -15.63 -24.16
C GLY A 67 3.78 -14.35 -24.25
N ASP A 68 3.23 -13.29 -24.84
CA ASP A 68 3.87 -11.99 -24.87
C ASP A 68 3.94 -11.36 -23.48
N THR A 69 5.00 -10.60 -23.24
CA THR A 69 5.19 -9.79 -22.01
C THR A 69 5.07 -8.31 -22.31
N PRO A 70 3.86 -7.82 -22.67
CA PRO A 70 3.67 -6.42 -22.99
C PRO A 70 4.02 -5.55 -21.77
N PRO A 71 4.70 -4.41 -22.00
CA PRO A 71 5.07 -3.48 -20.95
C PRO A 71 3.84 -2.75 -20.40
N THR A 72 3.84 -2.50 -19.11
CA THR A 72 2.72 -1.91 -18.38
C THR A 72 2.84 -0.39 -18.33
N LEU A 73 1.82 0.29 -18.85
CA LEU A 73 1.65 1.73 -18.71
C LEU A 73 0.69 2.03 -17.55
N ILE A 74 1.24 2.51 -16.44
CA ILE A 74 0.45 2.92 -15.27
C ILE A 74 -0.15 4.32 -15.51
N ASN A 75 -1.47 4.43 -15.42
CA ASN A 75 -2.19 5.70 -15.50
C ASN A 75 -3.13 5.88 -14.29
N ASN A 76 -2.59 6.39 -13.18
CA ASN A 76 -3.35 6.59 -11.96
C ASN A 76 -3.96 8.00 -11.85
N PRO A 77 -5.13 8.12 -11.17
CA PRO A 77 -5.73 9.42 -10.87
C PRO A 77 -4.78 10.29 -10.04
N LYS A 78 -4.98 11.62 -10.10
CA LYS A 78 -4.07 12.61 -9.50
C LYS A 78 -3.81 12.40 -8.00
N ILE A 79 -4.80 11.85 -7.29
CA ILE A 79 -4.76 11.59 -5.85
C ILE A 79 -3.84 10.40 -5.51
N THR A 80 -3.85 9.33 -6.32
CA THR A 80 -3.13 8.08 -6.03
C THR A 80 -1.76 8.03 -6.71
N LYS A 81 -1.52 8.92 -7.69
CA LYS A 81 -0.25 9.10 -8.40
C LYS A 81 1.01 9.26 -7.52
N PRO A 82 0.97 9.95 -6.35
CA PRO A 82 2.10 9.99 -5.43
C PRO A 82 2.51 8.62 -4.90
N LEU A 83 1.53 7.75 -4.65
CA LEU A 83 1.75 6.42 -4.06
C LEU A 83 2.24 5.38 -5.06
N GLU A 84 2.30 5.71 -6.36
CA GLU A 84 2.97 4.89 -7.36
C GLU A 84 4.43 4.57 -6.98
N VAL A 85 5.10 5.45 -6.24
CA VAL A 85 6.48 5.18 -5.78
C VAL A 85 6.51 3.96 -4.86
N ILE A 86 5.49 3.80 -4.03
CA ILE A 86 5.39 2.66 -3.11
C ILE A 86 5.16 1.38 -3.90
N THR A 87 4.24 1.40 -4.87
CA THR A 87 3.93 0.23 -5.69
C THR A 87 5.10 -0.18 -6.59
N THR A 88 5.70 0.78 -7.28
CA THR A 88 6.84 0.54 -8.18
C THR A 88 8.11 0.08 -7.47
N ASN A 89 8.28 0.40 -6.18
CA ASN A 89 9.39 -0.11 -5.38
C ASN A 89 9.21 -1.60 -5.02
N TYR A 90 7.98 -2.11 -4.95
CA TYR A 90 7.73 -3.55 -4.77
C TYR A 90 7.92 -4.32 -6.09
N GLY A 91 7.38 -3.77 -7.18
CA GLY A 91 7.47 -4.34 -8.52
C GLY A 91 6.47 -3.67 -9.46
N TYR A 92 6.63 -3.85 -10.77
CA TYR A 92 5.66 -3.34 -11.74
C TYR A 92 4.51 -4.32 -11.94
N PRO A 93 3.26 -3.84 -12.17
CA PRO A 93 2.14 -4.74 -12.40
C PRO A 93 2.38 -5.50 -13.70
N SER A 94 2.10 -6.79 -13.76
CA SER A 94 2.02 -7.46 -15.06
C SER A 94 0.80 -6.95 -15.84
N TYR A 95 0.82 -7.08 -17.17
CA TYR A 95 -0.19 -6.48 -18.05
C TYR A 95 -1.64 -6.87 -17.73
N ASN A 96 -1.87 -8.10 -17.27
CA ASN A 96 -3.18 -8.62 -16.87
C ASN A 96 -3.40 -8.59 -15.34
N GLU A 97 -2.66 -7.75 -14.62
CA GLU A 97 -2.82 -7.55 -13.18
C GLU A 97 -3.53 -6.24 -12.86
N LEU A 98 -4.36 -6.27 -11.83
CA LEU A 98 -5.03 -5.09 -11.32
C LEU A 98 -4.00 -4.21 -10.58
N ASP A 99 -3.94 -2.93 -10.94
CA ASP A 99 -3.02 -1.98 -10.30
C ASP A 99 -3.45 -1.71 -8.84
N PRO A 100 -2.63 -2.08 -7.84
CA PRO A 100 -2.96 -1.86 -6.43
C PRO A 100 -2.92 -0.38 -6.02
N SER A 101 -2.34 0.50 -6.84
CA SER A 101 -2.04 1.89 -6.49
C SER A 101 -3.29 2.68 -6.08
N SER A 102 -4.45 2.36 -6.65
CA SER A 102 -5.70 3.04 -6.29
C SER A 102 -6.17 2.74 -4.88
N ILE A 103 -5.96 1.51 -4.41
CA ILE A 103 -6.41 1.03 -3.11
C ILE A 103 -5.45 1.50 -2.03
N ILE A 104 -4.15 1.37 -2.28
CA ILE A 104 -3.10 1.94 -1.43
C ILE A 104 -3.29 3.44 -1.25
N GLY A 105 -3.67 4.15 -2.32
CA GLY A 105 -3.93 5.58 -2.25
C GLY A 105 -4.94 5.98 -1.19
N LEU A 106 -5.83 5.07 -0.79
CA LEU A 106 -6.77 5.24 0.31
C LEU A 106 -6.30 4.55 1.59
N THR A 107 -5.90 3.27 1.52
CA THR A 107 -5.62 2.45 2.72
C THR A 107 -4.33 2.83 3.42
N PHE A 108 -3.29 3.22 2.68
CA PHE A 108 -1.97 3.56 3.23
C PHE A 108 -2.03 4.81 4.12
N PRO A 109 -2.54 5.97 3.66
CA PRO A 109 -2.70 7.12 4.54
C PRO A 109 -3.55 6.81 5.79
N ILE A 110 -4.60 5.99 5.65
CA ILE A 110 -5.48 5.61 6.78
C ILE A 110 -4.73 4.77 7.81
N ILE A 111 -4.02 3.71 7.39
CA ILE A 111 -3.23 2.87 8.30
C ILE A 111 -2.17 3.72 9.01
N PHE A 112 -1.39 4.51 8.26
CA PHE A 112 -0.43 5.44 8.83
C PHE A 112 -1.07 6.37 9.87
N GLY A 113 -2.25 6.90 9.57
CA GLY A 113 -3.00 7.77 10.48
C GLY A 113 -3.35 7.09 11.80
N PHE A 114 -3.81 5.83 11.77
CA PHE A 114 -4.11 5.06 12.98
C PHE A 114 -2.87 4.71 13.81
N MET A 115 -1.72 4.53 13.16
CA MET A 115 -0.45 4.24 13.83
C MET A 115 0.18 5.47 14.50
N PHE A 116 0.09 6.64 13.84
CA PHE A 116 0.79 7.85 14.28
C PHE A 116 -0.10 8.78 15.12
N GLY A 117 -1.34 9.02 14.70
CA GLY A 117 -2.43 9.50 15.57
C GLY A 117 -2.23 10.79 16.39
N ASP A 118 -1.57 11.83 15.87
CA ASP A 118 -1.43 13.12 16.59
C ASP A 118 -1.70 14.33 15.68
N ILE A 119 -2.43 15.33 16.21
CA ILE A 119 -2.81 16.55 15.47
C ILE A 119 -1.58 17.39 15.12
N GLY A 120 -0.76 17.72 16.14
CA GLY A 120 0.35 18.67 16.01
C GLY A 120 1.47 18.08 15.18
N GLU A 121 1.87 16.85 15.51
CA GLU A 121 2.91 16.15 14.76
C GLU A 121 2.47 15.82 13.33
N GLY A 122 1.20 15.43 13.12
CA GLY A 122 0.64 15.17 11.79
C GLY A 122 0.68 16.41 10.88
N VAL A 123 0.42 17.60 11.44
CA VAL A 123 0.56 18.87 10.71
C VAL A 123 2.01 19.12 10.32
N ILE A 124 2.97 18.85 11.21
CA ILE A 124 4.40 18.99 10.90
C ILE A 124 4.81 18.02 9.79
N VAL A 125 4.38 16.76 9.84
CA VAL A 125 4.65 15.77 8.79
C VAL A 125 4.06 16.23 7.45
N ALA A 126 2.83 16.78 7.46
CA ALA A 126 2.21 17.34 6.26
C ALA A 126 2.99 18.55 5.70
N LEU A 127 3.52 19.42 6.56
CA LEU A 127 4.36 20.56 6.17
C LEU A 127 5.70 20.12 5.57
N ILE A 128 6.35 19.12 6.16
CA ILE A 128 7.58 18.51 5.62
C ILE A 128 7.29 17.91 4.24
N GLY A 129 6.19 17.18 4.11
CA GLY A 129 5.71 16.64 2.83
C GLY A 129 5.46 17.73 1.78
N TYR A 130 4.84 18.84 2.18
CA TYR A 130 4.59 20.00 1.32
C TYR A 130 5.89 20.66 0.83
N MET A 131 6.86 20.86 1.73
CA MET A 131 8.17 21.38 1.38
C MET A 131 8.88 20.48 0.35
N LEU A 132 8.90 19.17 0.58
CA LEU A 132 9.56 18.21 -0.31
C LEU A 132 8.82 18.05 -1.66
N GLY A 133 7.48 18.14 -1.63
CA GLY A 133 6.61 17.93 -2.80
C GLY A 133 6.51 19.13 -3.75
N PHE A 134 6.74 20.36 -3.26
CA PHE A 134 6.49 21.58 -4.05
C PHE A 134 7.60 22.62 -4.00
N ARG A 135 8.27 22.81 -2.86
CA ARG A 135 9.27 23.89 -2.70
C ARG A 135 10.69 23.48 -3.01
N LEU A 136 11.10 22.27 -2.63
CA LEU A 136 12.47 21.81 -2.82
C LEU A 136 12.68 21.32 -4.26
N LYS A 137 13.80 21.72 -4.87
CA LYS A 137 14.26 21.22 -6.19
C LYS A 137 14.86 19.81 -6.05
N VAL A 138 14.07 18.89 -5.51
CA VAL A 138 14.45 17.47 -5.37
C VAL A 138 14.02 16.65 -6.59
N GLY A 139 14.62 15.47 -6.75
CA GLY A 139 14.34 14.55 -7.85
C GLY A 139 12.87 14.13 -7.95
N LYS A 140 12.46 13.59 -9.11
CA LYS A 140 11.06 13.23 -9.39
C LYS A 140 10.47 12.28 -8.33
N ASN A 141 11.25 11.30 -7.85
CA ASN A 141 10.80 10.32 -6.86
C ASN A 141 10.63 10.95 -5.47
N ALA A 142 11.58 11.78 -5.04
CA ALA A 142 11.48 12.52 -3.77
C ALA A 142 10.25 13.45 -3.74
N ARG A 143 9.91 14.07 -4.89
CA ARG A 143 8.69 14.89 -5.01
C ARG A 143 7.41 14.08 -4.84
N LYS A 144 7.35 12.88 -5.44
CA LYS A 144 6.22 11.97 -5.29
C LYS A 144 6.10 11.49 -3.84
N LEU A 145 7.21 11.11 -3.20
CA LEU A 145 7.26 10.74 -1.79
C LEU A 145 6.77 11.88 -0.87
N GLY A 146 7.21 13.12 -1.13
CA GLY A 146 6.73 14.30 -0.39
C GLY A 146 5.22 14.48 -0.49
N ARG A 147 4.63 14.24 -1.66
CA ARG A 147 3.18 14.26 -1.84
C ARG A 147 2.47 13.13 -1.10
N THR A 148 3.08 11.95 -1.00
CA THR A 148 2.56 10.85 -0.17
C THR A 148 2.55 11.24 1.30
N LEU A 149 3.64 11.84 1.80
CA LEU A 149 3.73 12.33 3.19
C LEU A 149 2.65 13.36 3.53
N ILE A 150 2.23 14.19 2.57
CA ILE A 150 1.10 15.12 2.78
C ILE A 150 -0.20 14.35 3.09
N LEU A 151 -0.50 13.30 2.33
CA LEU A 151 -1.69 12.48 2.54
C LEU A 151 -1.64 11.77 3.90
N CYS A 152 -0.47 11.23 4.24
CA CYS A 152 -0.22 10.60 5.54
C CYS A 152 -0.38 11.60 6.70
N GLY A 153 0.18 12.80 6.59
CA GLY A 153 0.08 13.85 7.60
C GLY A 153 -1.36 14.34 7.81
N ILE A 154 -2.13 14.53 6.73
CA ILE A 154 -3.56 14.89 6.82
C ILE A 154 -4.35 13.80 7.54
N SER A 155 -4.12 12.53 7.19
CA SER A 155 -4.78 11.40 7.85
C SER A 155 -4.41 11.30 9.33
N ALA A 156 -3.12 11.45 9.66
CA ALA A 156 -2.64 11.49 11.03
C ALA A 156 -3.29 12.62 11.85
N THR A 157 -3.47 13.80 11.26
CA THR A 157 -4.18 14.90 11.92
C THR A 157 -5.66 14.56 12.17
N ILE A 158 -6.35 13.95 11.20
CA ILE A 158 -7.75 13.52 11.35
C ILE A 158 -7.89 12.48 12.47
N VAL A 159 -7.04 11.47 12.49
CA VAL A 159 -7.04 10.45 13.55
C VAL A 159 -6.58 11.04 14.88
N GLY A 160 -5.66 12.00 14.88
CA GLY A 160 -5.28 12.76 16.07
C GLY A 160 -6.46 13.47 16.71
N PHE A 161 -7.41 13.99 15.93
CA PHE A 161 -8.68 14.50 16.47
C PHE A 161 -9.56 13.40 17.07
N LEU A 162 -9.54 12.18 16.52
CA LEU A 162 -10.26 11.03 17.10
C LEU A 162 -9.67 10.60 18.44
N TYR A 163 -8.33 10.57 18.54
CA TYR A 163 -7.62 10.26 19.77
C TYR A 163 -7.62 11.42 20.78
N GLY A 164 -7.75 12.65 20.30
CA GLY A 164 -7.69 13.85 21.14
C GLY A 164 -6.28 14.18 21.63
N SER A 165 -5.25 13.80 20.89
CA SER A 165 -3.83 14.11 21.18
C SER A 165 -3.34 15.28 20.33
N LEU A 166 -2.66 16.23 20.98
CA LEU A 166 -1.99 17.35 20.31
C LEU A 166 -0.56 17.48 20.86
N PHE A 167 0.44 17.22 20.02
CA PHE A 167 1.86 17.20 20.42
C PHE A 167 2.14 16.28 21.62
N GLY A 168 1.47 15.12 21.65
CA GLY A 168 1.56 14.16 22.74
C GLY A 168 0.94 14.64 24.07
N LEU A 169 0.26 15.79 24.08
CA LEU A 169 -0.48 16.27 25.25
C LEU A 169 -1.91 15.73 25.20
N GLU A 170 -2.32 15.04 26.28
CA GLU A 170 -3.67 14.52 26.42
C GLU A 170 -4.42 15.18 27.60
N GLY A 171 -5.71 15.48 27.40
CA GLY A 171 -6.70 15.79 28.43
C GLY A 171 -6.30 16.77 29.54
N LYS A 172 -5.73 16.27 30.65
CA LYS A 172 -5.33 17.06 31.82
C LYS A 172 -4.10 17.93 31.55
N SER A 173 -3.13 17.40 30.81
CA SER A 173 -1.91 18.13 30.44
C SER A 173 -2.23 19.21 29.40
N MET A 174 -3.13 18.93 28.45
CA MET A 174 -3.61 19.95 27.52
C MET A 174 -4.35 21.11 28.22
N LYS A 175 -5.18 20.81 29.23
CA LYS A 175 -5.85 21.87 30.00
C LYS A 175 -4.85 22.76 30.75
N HIS A 176 -3.73 22.20 31.23
CA HIS A 176 -2.70 22.92 31.96
C HIS A 176 -1.81 23.79 31.04
N TYR A 177 -1.41 23.27 29.87
CA TYR A 177 -0.48 23.96 28.97
C TYR A 177 -1.14 24.78 27.85
N LEU A 178 -2.31 24.37 27.34
CA LEU A 178 -3.01 25.00 26.20
C LEU A 178 -4.33 25.69 26.57
N GLY A 179 -4.81 25.53 27.81
CA GLY A 179 -6.03 26.21 28.31
C GLY A 179 -7.35 25.67 27.76
N PHE A 180 -7.34 24.75 26.79
CA PHE A 180 -8.54 24.10 26.23
C PHE A 180 -8.52 22.58 26.46
N LYS A 181 -9.71 21.99 26.66
CA LYS A 181 -9.89 20.54 26.81
C LYS A 181 -10.49 19.99 25.52
N LEU A 182 -9.67 19.35 24.69
CA LEU A 182 -10.18 18.43 23.68
C LEU A 182 -10.63 17.16 24.39
N LYS A 183 -11.91 16.80 24.24
CA LYS A 183 -12.42 15.52 24.69
C LYS A 183 -12.06 14.49 23.61
N PRO A 184 -11.41 13.36 23.94
CA PRO A 184 -11.20 12.31 22.96
C PRO A 184 -12.56 11.86 22.43
N LEU A 185 -12.75 11.87 21.11
CA LEU A 185 -14.00 11.49 20.47
C LEU A 185 -14.15 9.96 20.37
N TRP A 186 -13.03 9.24 20.44
CA TRP A 186 -13.04 7.79 20.31
C TRP A 186 -12.24 7.07 21.41
N MET A 187 -10.91 7.19 21.43
CA MET A 187 -10.06 6.47 22.39
C MET A 187 -8.90 7.34 22.87
N SER A 188 -8.79 7.56 24.18
CA SER A 188 -7.55 8.07 24.78
C SER A 188 -6.69 6.87 25.15
N ILE A 189 -5.53 6.76 24.50
CA ILE A 189 -4.55 5.70 24.69
C ILE A 189 -3.49 6.24 25.66
N ASN A 190 -3.85 6.52 26.90
CA ASN A 190 -2.86 6.95 27.91
C ASN A 190 -2.31 5.72 28.65
N PRO A 191 -1.16 5.14 28.30
CA PRO A 191 -0.65 3.94 28.96
C PRO A 191 -0.31 4.15 30.45
N ILE A 192 -0.18 5.41 30.88
CA ILE A 192 0.42 5.78 32.18
C ILE A 192 -0.63 6.07 33.27
N SER A 193 -1.90 6.30 32.90
CA SER A 193 -2.95 6.43 33.92
C SER A 193 -3.45 5.05 34.33
N THR A 194 -3.12 4.63 35.55
CA THR A 194 -3.51 3.36 36.22
C THR A 194 -4.99 3.31 36.59
N SER A 195 -5.88 3.68 35.66
CA SER A 195 -7.32 3.50 35.81
C SER A 195 -7.77 2.26 35.03
N SER A 196 -8.71 1.49 35.58
CA SER A 196 -9.33 0.32 34.92
C SER A 196 -9.93 0.66 33.54
N ILE A 197 -10.28 1.93 33.33
CA ILE A 197 -10.81 2.48 32.07
C ILE A 197 -9.75 2.45 30.95
N THR A 198 -8.46 2.64 31.27
CA THR A 198 -7.39 2.66 30.28
C THR A 198 -7.00 1.26 29.79
N ALA A 199 -7.13 0.24 30.64
CA ALA A 199 -6.96 -1.16 30.23
C ALA A 199 -8.08 -1.61 29.25
N ILE A 200 -9.32 -1.17 29.50
CA ILE A 200 -10.46 -1.42 28.59
C ILE A 200 -10.24 -0.73 27.23
N ASN A 201 -9.68 0.48 27.22
CA ASN A 201 -9.34 1.17 25.99
C ASN A 201 -8.24 0.46 25.19
N ILE A 202 -7.20 -0.06 25.85
CA ILE A 202 -6.14 -0.82 25.17
C ILE A 202 -6.71 -2.12 24.56
N GLN A 203 -7.60 -2.81 25.29
CA GLN A 203 -8.27 -4.00 24.76
C GLN A 203 -9.13 -3.68 23.53
N ASN A 204 -9.92 -2.60 23.59
CA ASN A 204 -10.75 -2.16 22.47
C ASN A 204 -9.89 -1.72 21.26
N ALA A 205 -8.71 -1.15 21.50
CA ALA A 205 -7.76 -0.79 20.45
C ALA A 205 -7.28 -2.06 19.72
N VAL A 206 -6.83 -3.07 20.47
CA VAL A 206 -6.39 -4.34 19.88
C VAL A 206 -7.55 -5.01 19.13
N LEU A 207 -8.77 -5.00 19.66
CA LEU A 207 -9.93 -5.56 18.97
C LEU A 207 -10.23 -4.83 17.65
N PHE A 208 -10.22 -3.49 17.67
CA PHE A 208 -10.38 -2.68 16.46
C PHE A 208 -9.31 -3.00 15.40
N SER A 209 -8.05 -3.17 15.82
CA SER A 209 -6.97 -3.51 14.89
C SER A 209 -7.21 -4.83 14.16
N LEU A 210 -7.81 -5.81 14.86
CA LEU A 210 -8.16 -7.10 14.30
C LEU A 210 -9.35 -6.96 13.34
N GLU A 211 -10.39 -6.21 13.71
CA GLU A 211 -11.54 -5.90 12.85
C GLU A 211 -11.11 -5.19 11.56
N PHE A 212 -10.28 -4.16 11.69
CA PHE A 212 -9.76 -3.41 10.57
C PHE A 212 -8.85 -4.26 9.69
N GLY A 213 -8.04 -5.14 10.29
CA GLY A 213 -7.25 -6.13 9.58
C GLY A 213 -8.09 -7.13 8.79
N VAL A 214 -9.18 -7.63 9.37
CA VAL A 214 -10.16 -8.48 8.66
C VAL A 214 -10.72 -7.75 7.46
N LEU A 215 -11.11 -6.48 7.62
CA LEU A 215 -11.64 -5.67 6.53
C LEU A 215 -10.62 -5.56 5.38
N LEU A 216 -9.36 -5.21 5.69
CA LEU A 216 -8.30 -5.08 4.68
C LEU A 216 -7.97 -6.40 3.97
N ILE A 217 -7.89 -7.51 4.72
CA ILE A 217 -7.69 -8.84 4.15
C ILE A 217 -8.86 -9.23 3.25
N SER A 218 -10.10 -8.97 3.69
CA SER A 218 -11.29 -9.29 2.91
C SER A 218 -11.28 -8.51 1.59
N LEU A 219 -10.93 -7.22 1.63
CA LEU A 219 -10.79 -6.39 0.44
C LEU A 219 -9.72 -6.95 -0.50
N ALA A 220 -8.55 -7.33 0.02
CA ALA A 220 -7.48 -7.94 -0.78
C ALA A 220 -7.90 -9.26 -1.44
N LEU A 221 -8.67 -10.11 -0.74
CA LEU A 221 -9.21 -11.35 -1.30
C LEU A 221 -10.27 -11.08 -2.38
N VAL A 222 -11.15 -10.09 -2.18
CA VAL A 222 -12.12 -9.67 -3.20
C VAL A 222 -11.41 -9.23 -4.48
N LEU A 223 -10.33 -8.45 -4.38
CA LEU A 223 -9.54 -8.06 -5.55
C LEU A 223 -8.93 -9.25 -6.26
N ASN A 224 -8.45 -10.24 -5.51
CA ASN A 224 -7.91 -11.45 -6.11
C ASN A 224 -8.99 -12.24 -6.87
N VAL A 225 -10.21 -12.33 -6.32
CA VAL A 225 -11.36 -12.93 -7.00
C VAL A 225 -11.69 -12.18 -8.29
N ILE A 226 -11.73 -10.85 -8.25
CA ILE A 226 -11.97 -10.01 -9.44
C ILE A 226 -10.87 -10.26 -10.48
N LYS A 227 -9.60 -10.29 -10.08
CA LYS A 227 -8.46 -10.60 -10.96
C LYS A 227 -8.63 -11.95 -11.66
N LEU A 228 -8.91 -13.02 -10.90
CA LEU A 228 -9.07 -14.36 -11.45
C LEU A 228 -10.30 -14.47 -12.37
N SER A 229 -11.37 -13.72 -12.06
CA SER A 229 -12.55 -13.63 -12.93
C SER A 229 -12.25 -12.89 -14.24
N LEU A 230 -11.43 -11.84 -14.22
CA LEU A 230 -11.01 -11.10 -15.41
C LEU A 230 -10.10 -11.94 -16.32
N GLN A 231 -9.27 -12.80 -15.73
CA GLN A 231 -8.40 -13.73 -16.48
C GLN A 231 -9.18 -14.93 -17.08
N LYS A 232 -10.50 -15.00 -16.88
CA LYS A 232 -11.41 -16.07 -17.35
C LYS A 232 -11.09 -17.47 -16.84
N GLU A 233 -10.30 -17.58 -15.77
CA GLU A 233 -9.94 -18.84 -15.13
C GLU A 233 -10.93 -19.20 -14.00
N TYR A 234 -12.22 -19.32 -14.34
CA TYR A 234 -13.30 -19.50 -13.36
C TYR A 234 -13.10 -20.72 -12.45
N ARG A 235 -12.51 -21.80 -12.97
CA ARG A 235 -12.22 -23.01 -12.18
C ARG A 235 -11.22 -22.72 -11.05
N TYR A 236 -10.20 -21.90 -11.30
CA TYR A 236 -9.24 -21.48 -10.28
C TYR A 236 -9.83 -20.40 -9.37
N ALA A 237 -10.65 -19.49 -9.89
CA ALA A 237 -11.30 -18.41 -9.12
C ALA A 237 -12.20 -18.91 -7.98
N PHE A 238 -12.98 -19.98 -8.23
CA PHE A 238 -13.90 -20.53 -7.21
C PHE A 238 -13.20 -21.41 -6.18
N VAL A 239 -12.20 -22.16 -6.61
CA VAL A 239 -11.61 -23.26 -5.84
C VAL A 239 -10.36 -22.86 -5.06
N HIS A 240 -9.56 -21.92 -5.56
CA HIS A 240 -8.25 -21.63 -4.97
C HIS A 240 -8.38 -21.13 -3.51
N PRO A 241 -7.43 -21.47 -2.60
CA PRO A 241 -7.40 -20.95 -1.23
C PRO A 241 -7.39 -19.42 -1.09
N SER A 242 -7.07 -18.71 -2.18
CA SER A 242 -7.08 -17.24 -2.27
C SER A 242 -8.27 -16.69 -3.08
N GLY A 243 -9.18 -17.57 -3.52
CA GLY A 243 -10.36 -17.25 -4.31
C GLY A 243 -11.63 -17.17 -3.46
N VAL A 244 -12.78 -17.47 -4.07
CA VAL A 244 -14.10 -17.35 -3.41
C VAL A 244 -14.22 -18.26 -2.19
N ALA A 245 -13.72 -19.51 -2.29
CA ALA A 245 -13.74 -20.44 -1.16
C ALA A 245 -12.87 -19.98 0.01
N GLY A 246 -11.72 -19.36 -0.27
CA GLY A 246 -10.86 -18.75 0.76
C GLY A 246 -11.52 -17.57 1.45
N LEU A 247 -12.15 -16.66 0.69
CA LEU A 247 -12.91 -15.54 1.24
C LEU A 247 -14.08 -16.02 2.12
N TRP A 248 -14.80 -17.03 1.65
CA TRP A 248 -15.90 -17.64 2.41
C TRP A 248 -15.41 -18.25 3.72
N PHE A 249 -14.34 -19.05 3.67
CA PHE A 249 -13.72 -19.61 4.86
C PHE A 249 -13.24 -18.53 5.85
N PHE A 250 -12.60 -17.48 5.35
CA PHE A 250 -12.06 -16.41 6.18
C PHE A 250 -13.18 -15.65 6.90
N LEU A 251 -14.18 -15.18 6.17
CA LEU A 251 -15.32 -14.47 6.76
C LEU A 251 -16.12 -15.37 7.68
N GLY A 252 -16.30 -16.64 7.32
CA GLY A 252 -16.94 -17.64 8.17
C GLY A 252 -16.20 -17.84 9.50
N SER A 253 -14.88 -17.93 9.45
CA SER A 253 -14.03 -18.06 10.64
C SER A 253 -14.12 -16.84 11.56
N VAL A 254 -14.18 -15.64 10.97
CA VAL A 254 -14.31 -14.40 11.74
C VAL A 254 -15.68 -14.29 12.41
N VAL A 255 -16.77 -14.59 11.68
CA VAL A 255 -18.14 -14.54 12.24
C VAL A 255 -18.29 -15.50 13.42
N LEU A 256 -17.69 -16.70 13.33
CA LEU A 256 -17.70 -17.66 14.44
C LEU A 256 -16.91 -17.14 15.65
N LEU A 257 -15.76 -16.49 15.43
CA LEU A 257 -14.97 -15.86 16.49
C LEU A 257 -15.73 -14.74 17.21
N PHE A 258 -16.49 -13.90 16.49
CA PHE A 258 -17.28 -12.84 17.11
C PHE A 258 -18.48 -13.37 17.89
N HIS A 259 -19.14 -14.43 17.41
CA HIS A 259 -20.35 -14.96 18.05
C HIS A 259 -20.04 -15.82 19.28
N TYR A 260 -18.99 -16.64 19.22
CA TYR A 260 -18.65 -17.62 20.26
C TYR A 260 -17.41 -17.25 21.09
N GLY A 261 -16.68 -16.18 20.73
CA GLY A 261 -15.45 -15.79 21.40
C GLY A 261 -14.33 -16.84 21.21
N LEU A 262 -13.56 -17.10 22.27
CA LEU A 262 -12.47 -18.10 22.28
C LEU A 262 -12.93 -19.51 22.70
N ASN A 263 -14.23 -19.73 22.87
CA ASN A 263 -14.76 -21.04 23.27
C ASN A 263 -14.74 -22.02 22.08
N LEU A 264 -13.60 -22.68 21.91
CA LEU A 264 -13.35 -23.68 20.86
C LEU A 264 -14.46 -24.74 20.78
N MET A 265 -14.97 -25.18 21.92
CA MET A 265 -15.95 -26.26 21.96
C MET A 265 -17.32 -25.84 21.41
N SER A 266 -17.76 -24.60 21.66
CA SER A 266 -18.98 -24.06 21.06
C SER A 266 -18.83 -23.73 19.58
N ILE A 267 -17.62 -23.33 19.15
CA ILE A 267 -17.34 -23.08 17.72
C ILE A 267 -17.49 -24.38 16.93
N ILE A 268 -16.87 -25.46 17.39
CA ILE A 268 -16.86 -26.75 16.69
C ILE A 268 -18.26 -27.38 16.64
N THR A 269 -19.01 -27.30 17.72
CA THR A 269 -20.31 -28.00 17.86
C THR A 269 -21.52 -27.24 17.29
N SER A 270 -21.36 -25.97 16.93
CA SER A 270 -22.45 -25.16 16.40
C SER A 270 -22.92 -25.61 15.01
N GLN A 271 -24.23 -25.53 14.72
CA GLN A 271 -24.75 -25.78 13.38
C GLN A 271 -24.24 -24.75 12.34
N LEU A 272 -23.89 -23.54 12.78
CA LEU A 272 -23.30 -22.52 11.90
C LEU A 272 -21.91 -22.90 11.39
N SER A 273 -21.10 -23.63 12.18
CA SER A 273 -19.74 -23.99 11.77
C SER A 273 -19.73 -24.97 10.60
N LEU A 274 -20.73 -25.83 10.48
CA LEU A 274 -20.92 -26.75 9.35
C LEU A 274 -20.92 -26.00 8.01
N VAL A 275 -21.67 -24.90 7.94
CA VAL A 275 -21.83 -24.13 6.70
C VAL A 275 -20.68 -23.13 6.50
N LEU A 276 -20.23 -22.47 7.56
CA LEU A 276 -19.27 -21.36 7.46
C LEU A 276 -17.80 -21.79 7.49
N PHE A 277 -17.49 -22.96 8.05
CA PHE A 277 -16.12 -23.43 8.23
C PHE A 277 -15.86 -24.74 7.48
N TYR A 278 -16.67 -25.77 7.74
CA TYR A 278 -16.42 -27.11 7.18
C TYR A 278 -16.71 -27.18 5.67
N LEU A 279 -17.80 -26.59 5.21
CA LEU A 279 -18.18 -26.60 3.78
C LEU A 279 -17.12 -25.92 2.88
N PRO A 280 -16.67 -24.68 3.13
CA PRO A 280 -15.64 -24.06 2.30
C PRO A 280 -14.28 -24.78 2.40
N LEU A 281 -13.95 -25.38 3.56
CA LEU A 281 -12.75 -26.21 3.69
C LEU A 281 -12.80 -27.42 2.75
N VAL A 282 -13.92 -28.15 2.73
CA VAL A 282 -14.12 -29.31 1.85
C VAL A 282 -14.04 -28.90 0.37
N VAL A 283 -14.58 -27.74 0.00
CA VAL A 283 -14.49 -27.21 -1.37
C VAL A 283 -13.05 -26.92 -1.76
N ILE A 284 -12.24 -26.36 -0.86
CA ILE A 284 -10.80 -26.10 -1.10
C ILE A 284 -10.07 -27.42 -1.32
N ILE A 285 -10.28 -28.41 -0.45
CA ILE A 285 -9.61 -29.72 -0.51
C ILE A 285 -9.95 -30.46 -1.80
N ILE A 286 -11.24 -30.58 -2.14
CA ILE A 286 -11.70 -31.27 -3.37
C ILE A 286 -11.17 -30.56 -4.61
N GLY A 287 -11.15 -29.23 -4.56
CA GLY A 287 -10.72 -28.43 -5.68
C GLY A 287 -9.20 -28.47 -5.89
N GLU A 288 -8.39 -28.43 -4.84
CA GLU A 288 -6.95 -28.65 -4.95
C GLU A 288 -6.61 -30.06 -5.44
N TRP A 289 -7.32 -31.08 -4.95
CA TRP A 289 -7.18 -32.46 -5.43
C TRP A 289 -7.40 -32.55 -6.95
N LYS A 290 -8.48 -31.93 -7.45
CA LYS A 290 -8.85 -31.96 -8.87
C LYS A 290 -7.92 -31.13 -9.76
N VAL A 291 -7.32 -30.08 -9.22
CA VAL A 291 -6.48 -29.13 -9.97
C VAL A 291 -5.00 -29.51 -9.95
N ARG A 292 -4.47 -29.97 -8.82
CA ARG A 292 -3.05 -30.35 -8.65
C ARG A 292 -2.78 -31.83 -8.91
N GLY A 293 -3.80 -32.70 -8.92
CA GLY A 293 -3.65 -34.13 -9.21
C GLY A 293 -2.82 -34.91 -8.17
N GLN A 294 -2.67 -34.36 -6.96
CA GLN A 294 -1.93 -35.00 -5.86
C GLN A 294 -2.83 -35.98 -5.07
N SER A 295 -2.26 -36.76 -4.16
CA SER A 295 -3.05 -37.64 -3.28
C SER A 295 -3.94 -36.81 -2.34
N LEU A 296 -5.15 -37.30 -2.05
CA LEU A 296 -6.11 -36.64 -1.15
C LEU A 296 -5.52 -36.28 0.22
N GLY A 297 -4.65 -37.15 0.77
CA GLY A 297 -3.97 -36.90 2.04
C GLY A 297 -2.97 -35.74 1.99
N MET A 298 -2.22 -35.60 0.89
CA MET A 298 -1.26 -34.49 0.72
C MET A 298 -1.99 -33.16 0.52
N SER A 299 -3.04 -33.15 -0.31
CA SER A 299 -3.87 -31.95 -0.51
C SER A 299 -4.58 -31.52 0.78
N LEU A 300 -5.04 -32.47 1.61
CA LEU A 300 -5.58 -32.18 2.93
C LEU A 300 -4.55 -31.49 3.83
N PHE A 301 -3.34 -32.04 3.92
CA PHE A 301 -2.29 -31.48 4.76
C PHE A 301 -1.83 -30.10 4.27
N ASP A 302 -1.53 -29.97 2.97
CA ASP A 302 -1.06 -28.72 2.38
C ASP A 302 -2.11 -27.60 2.50
N SER A 303 -3.38 -27.89 2.17
CA SER A 303 -4.44 -26.89 2.26
C SER A 303 -4.72 -26.46 3.70
N LEU A 304 -4.81 -27.40 4.65
CA LEU A 304 -5.02 -27.07 6.06
C LEU A 304 -3.86 -26.27 6.63
N PHE A 305 -2.63 -26.67 6.32
CA PHE A 305 -1.44 -25.99 6.80
C PHE A 305 -1.35 -24.56 6.24
N ASP A 306 -1.59 -24.39 4.93
CA ASP A 306 -1.57 -23.08 4.28
C ASP A 306 -2.69 -22.18 4.83
N VAL A 307 -3.91 -22.71 5.00
CA VAL A 307 -5.05 -22.00 5.58
C VAL A 307 -4.76 -21.53 7.01
N VAL A 308 -4.35 -22.45 7.89
CA VAL A 308 -4.10 -22.14 9.30
C VAL A 308 -2.97 -21.13 9.45
N LEU A 309 -1.84 -21.33 8.75
CA LEU A 309 -0.72 -20.39 8.81
C LEU A 309 -1.06 -19.04 8.22
N ARG A 310 -1.74 -18.98 7.07
CA ARG A 310 -2.11 -17.69 6.46
C ARG A 310 -3.05 -16.91 7.35
N TYR A 311 -4.08 -17.53 7.92
CA TYR A 311 -5.06 -16.77 8.71
C TYR A 311 -4.53 -16.38 10.08
N LEU A 312 -3.77 -17.24 10.75
CA LEU A 312 -3.10 -16.89 12.02
C LEU A 312 -2.07 -15.79 11.81
N SER A 313 -1.19 -15.93 10.80
CA SER A 313 -0.13 -14.96 10.52
C SER A 313 -0.72 -13.60 10.11
N ASN A 314 -1.72 -13.60 9.21
CA ASN A 314 -2.33 -12.36 8.75
C ASN A 314 -3.06 -11.65 9.89
N GLY A 315 -3.85 -12.36 10.71
CA GLY A 315 -4.58 -11.76 11.83
C GLY A 315 -3.67 -11.12 12.86
N LEU A 316 -2.58 -11.81 13.24
CA LEU A 316 -1.61 -11.28 14.21
C LEU A 316 -0.82 -10.08 13.67
N SER A 317 -0.64 -9.96 12.36
CA SER A 317 0.14 -8.85 11.80
C SER A 317 -0.55 -7.49 11.96
N PHE A 318 -1.88 -7.44 11.88
CA PHE A 318 -2.64 -6.18 11.99
C PHE A 318 -2.69 -5.61 13.40
N VAL A 319 -2.40 -6.42 14.44
CA VAL A 319 -2.23 -5.93 15.81
C VAL A 319 -1.16 -4.83 15.88
N ARG A 320 -0.18 -4.86 14.97
CA ARG A 320 0.88 -3.84 14.90
C ARG A 320 0.37 -2.44 14.63
N ILE A 321 -0.77 -2.27 13.97
CA ILE A 321 -1.37 -0.95 13.75
C ILE A 321 -1.57 -0.23 15.10
N MET A 322 -2.15 -0.93 16.07
CA MET A 322 -2.45 -0.34 17.37
C MET A 322 -1.28 -0.44 18.36
N ILE A 323 -0.38 -1.41 18.22
CA ILE A 323 0.88 -1.40 18.99
C ILE A 323 1.68 -0.13 18.71
N MET A 324 1.80 0.30 17.44
CA MET A 324 2.52 1.55 17.12
C MET A 324 1.82 2.77 17.73
N GLY A 325 0.48 2.84 17.66
CA GLY A 325 -0.27 3.92 18.33
C GLY A 325 -0.05 3.96 19.85
N ILE A 326 0.05 2.79 20.49
CA ILE A 326 0.37 2.68 21.93
C ILE A 326 1.81 3.12 22.21
N ILE A 327 2.77 2.77 21.35
CA ILE A 327 4.18 3.19 21.47
C ILE A 327 4.29 4.71 21.34
N HIS A 328 3.62 5.30 20.35
CA HIS A 328 3.54 6.75 20.18
C HIS A 328 3.02 7.42 21.45
N ALA A 329 1.88 6.96 21.98
CA ALA A 329 1.31 7.53 23.20
C ALA A 329 2.18 7.28 24.45
N ALA A 330 2.95 6.19 24.50
CA ALA A 330 3.92 5.94 25.56
C ALA A 330 5.10 6.93 25.49
N PHE A 331 5.64 7.21 24.31
CA PHE A 331 6.69 8.21 24.13
C PHE A 331 6.21 9.61 24.49
N ALA A 332 5.02 9.98 24.03
CA ALA A 332 4.34 11.22 24.41
C ALA A 332 4.17 11.33 25.94
N GLY A 333 3.70 10.26 26.58
CA GLY A 333 3.53 10.19 28.02
C GLY A 333 4.85 10.34 28.81
N MET A 334 5.94 9.72 28.34
CA MET A 334 7.26 9.88 28.95
C MET A 334 7.79 11.32 28.84
N MET A 335 7.57 11.98 27.71
CA MET A 335 7.91 13.40 27.55
C MET A 335 7.15 14.27 28.57
N VAL A 336 5.84 14.05 28.73
CA VAL A 336 5.00 14.80 29.69
C VAL A 336 5.46 14.57 31.13
N MET A 337 5.84 13.34 31.49
CA MET A 337 6.42 13.05 32.81
C MET A 337 7.75 13.79 33.03
N GLY A 338 8.62 13.82 32.01
CA GLY A 338 9.88 14.58 32.05
C GLY A 338 9.66 16.07 32.25
N MET A 339 8.58 16.64 31.69
CA MET A 339 8.19 18.04 31.90
C MET A 339 7.64 18.28 33.31
N GLY A 340 6.84 17.35 33.85
CA GLY A 340 6.21 17.48 35.18
C GLY A 340 7.19 17.43 36.36
N GLY A 341 8.40 16.89 36.17
CA GLY A 341 9.47 16.85 37.19
C GLY A 341 10.31 18.12 37.29
N VAL A 342 10.05 19.13 36.45
CA VAL A 342 10.88 20.34 36.33
C VAL A 342 10.04 21.58 36.59
N SER A 343 10.53 22.49 37.44
CA SER A 343 9.83 23.75 37.75
C SER A 343 10.22 24.91 36.83
N ASN A 344 11.35 24.84 36.13
CA ASN A 344 11.85 25.91 35.27
C ASN A 344 11.14 25.92 33.89
N PRO A 345 10.40 26.98 33.53
CA PRO A 345 9.66 27.07 32.27
C PRO A 345 10.52 26.95 30.99
N ILE A 346 11.77 27.42 31.06
CA ILE A 346 12.70 27.36 29.93
C ILE A 346 13.07 25.91 29.63
N LEU A 347 13.37 25.14 30.68
CA LEU A 347 13.76 23.74 30.56
C LEU A 347 12.58 22.88 30.08
N ILE A 348 11.36 23.14 30.56
CA ILE A 348 10.13 22.50 30.05
C ILE A 348 9.99 22.71 28.54
N SER A 349 10.21 23.95 28.06
CA SER A 349 10.08 24.28 26.64
C SER A 349 11.12 23.56 25.78
N ILE A 350 12.36 23.43 26.27
CA ILE A 350 13.43 22.68 25.59
C ILE A 350 13.07 21.20 25.50
N ILE A 351 12.63 20.59 26.61
CA ILE A 351 12.22 19.18 26.65
C ILE A 351 11.06 18.94 25.69
N PHE A 352 10.08 19.84 25.64
CA PHE A 352 8.94 19.72 24.75
C PHE A 352 9.35 19.77 23.27
N ILE A 353 10.17 20.75 22.86
CA ILE A 353 10.61 20.87 21.47
C ILE A 353 11.47 19.66 21.07
N PHE A 354 12.46 19.30 21.89
CA PHE A 354 13.37 18.21 21.58
C PHE A 354 12.66 16.86 21.58
N GLY A 355 11.75 16.64 22.55
CA GLY A 355 10.91 15.45 22.65
C GLY A 355 10.05 15.26 21.41
N ASN A 356 9.28 16.29 21.02
CA ASN A 356 8.44 16.23 19.82
C ASN A 356 9.25 16.01 18.54
N ILE A 357 10.41 16.66 18.38
CA ILE A 357 11.28 16.40 17.21
C ILE A 357 11.73 14.94 17.17
N GLY A 358 12.12 14.38 18.32
CA GLY A 358 12.51 12.98 18.45
C GLY A 358 11.37 12.02 18.09
N ILE A 359 10.18 12.26 18.63
CA ILE A 359 8.98 11.45 18.37
C ILE A 359 8.61 11.54 16.88
N ILE A 360 8.51 12.74 16.32
CA ILE A 360 8.16 12.95 14.90
C ILE A 360 9.12 12.16 14.01
N ILE A 361 10.43 12.30 14.20
CA ILE A 361 11.40 11.63 13.34
C ILE A 361 11.30 10.12 13.49
N MET A 362 11.46 9.59 14.72
CA MET A 362 11.52 8.15 14.94
C MET A 362 10.21 7.47 14.57
N GLU A 363 9.08 8.01 15.05
CA GLU A 363 7.78 7.39 14.90
C GLU A 363 7.28 7.50 13.45
N THR A 364 7.54 8.60 12.74
CA THR A 364 7.20 8.70 11.31
C THR A 364 7.94 7.63 10.50
N PHE A 365 9.24 7.40 10.77
CA PHE A 365 9.99 6.36 10.07
C PHE A 365 9.49 4.95 10.42
N MET A 366 9.25 4.66 11.70
CA MET A 366 8.80 3.33 12.13
C MET A 366 7.40 3.01 11.61
N SER A 367 6.44 3.92 11.77
CA SER A 367 5.07 3.76 11.26
C SER A 367 5.05 3.63 9.74
N PHE A 368 5.85 4.42 9.00
CA PHE A 368 5.94 4.31 7.54
C PHE A 368 6.49 2.95 7.09
N ILE A 369 7.55 2.43 7.72
CA ILE A 369 8.13 1.11 7.37
C ILE A 369 7.15 -0.01 7.70
N GLN A 370 6.46 0.08 8.84
CA GLN A 370 5.52 -0.94 9.25
C GLN A 370 4.25 -0.94 8.38
N ASP A 371 3.79 0.23 7.92
CA ASP A 371 2.70 0.35 6.96
C ASP A 371 3.08 -0.22 5.57
N LEU A 372 4.31 0.05 5.11
CA LEU A 372 4.86 -0.60 3.92
C LEU A 372 4.85 -2.13 4.04
N ARG A 373 5.22 -2.65 5.21
CA ARG A 373 5.22 -4.09 5.47
C ARG A 373 3.81 -4.65 5.33
N LEU A 374 2.82 -4.07 6.00
CA LEU A 374 1.40 -4.47 5.93
C LEU A 374 0.89 -4.52 4.48
N HIS A 375 1.25 -3.53 3.68
CA HIS A 375 0.84 -3.51 2.28
C HIS A 375 1.58 -4.55 1.42
N PHE A 376 2.88 -4.74 1.62
CA PHE A 376 3.71 -5.62 0.79
C PHE A 376 3.56 -7.10 1.11
N TYR A 377 3.43 -7.46 2.39
CA TYR A 377 3.43 -8.87 2.80
C TYR A 377 2.03 -9.42 3.04
N GLU A 378 1.09 -8.59 3.49
CA GLU A 378 -0.25 -9.05 3.85
C GLU A 378 -1.27 -8.74 2.75
N ILE A 379 -1.18 -7.58 2.09
CA ILE A 379 -2.14 -7.17 1.04
C ILE A 379 -1.66 -7.63 -0.35
N PHE A 380 -0.44 -7.27 -0.75
CA PHE A 380 0.09 -7.53 -2.10
C PHE A 380 0.30 -9.00 -2.39
N SER A 381 0.82 -9.76 -1.42
CA SER A 381 1.05 -11.20 -1.57
C SER A 381 -0.21 -12.00 -1.97
N LYS A 382 -1.41 -11.43 -1.78
CA LYS A 382 -2.68 -12.08 -2.11
C LYS A 382 -3.09 -11.92 -3.58
N PHE A 383 -2.70 -10.84 -4.26
CA PHE A 383 -3.21 -10.56 -5.62
C PHE A 383 -2.17 -9.96 -6.59
N TYR A 384 -1.00 -9.53 -6.11
CA TYR A 384 0.00 -8.79 -6.87
C TYR A 384 1.32 -9.57 -6.97
N ALA A 385 1.70 -10.00 -8.18
CA ALA A 385 2.96 -10.71 -8.39
C ALA A 385 4.15 -9.75 -8.62
N GLY A 386 3.90 -8.57 -9.20
CA GLY A 386 4.92 -7.53 -9.35
C GLY A 386 6.01 -7.80 -10.39
N ASN A 387 5.81 -8.79 -11.27
CA ASN A 387 6.79 -9.24 -12.26
C ASN A 387 6.69 -8.52 -13.63
N GLY A 388 5.97 -7.39 -13.69
CA GLY A 388 5.75 -6.64 -14.92
C GLY A 388 6.98 -5.89 -15.44
N VAL A 389 6.96 -5.55 -16.73
CA VAL A 389 7.97 -4.70 -17.35
C VAL A 389 7.42 -3.27 -17.46
N GLN A 390 8.20 -2.27 -17.05
CA GLN A 390 7.78 -0.87 -17.16
C GLN A 390 7.70 -0.42 -18.63
N PHE A 391 6.61 0.26 -18.99
CA PHE A 391 6.55 0.99 -20.26
C PHE A 391 7.50 2.20 -20.27
N ASN A 392 8.63 2.05 -20.97
CA ASN A 392 9.58 3.13 -21.20
C ASN A 392 9.47 3.65 -22.65
N PRO A 393 8.71 4.74 -22.89
CA PRO A 393 8.56 5.26 -24.24
C PRO A 393 9.87 5.86 -24.72
N LEU A 394 10.15 5.70 -26.02
CA LEU A 394 11.22 6.43 -26.68
C LEU A 394 10.87 7.92 -26.67
N LYS A 395 11.47 8.66 -25.75
CA LYS A 395 11.34 10.11 -25.65
C LYS A 395 12.71 10.76 -25.80
N ILE A 396 12.82 11.61 -26.81
CA ILE A 396 13.95 12.51 -26.99
C ILE A 396 13.53 13.84 -26.36
N SER A 397 14.32 14.32 -25.39
CA SER A 397 14.04 15.55 -24.66
C SER A 397 15.01 16.62 -25.15
N PHE A 398 14.51 17.60 -25.90
CA PHE A 398 15.29 18.74 -26.41
C PHE A 398 15.14 19.96 -25.50
N LYS A 399 15.40 19.80 -24.20
CA LYS A 399 15.00 20.81 -23.21
C LYS A 399 15.83 22.10 -23.29
N PHE A 400 17.05 22.03 -23.83
CA PHE A 400 17.96 23.18 -24.01
C PHE A 400 18.27 23.51 -25.48
N LEU A 401 17.66 22.81 -26.44
CA LEU A 401 17.81 23.09 -27.87
C LEU A 401 16.74 24.07 -28.40
N GLU A 402 15.61 24.21 -27.69
CA GLU A 402 14.52 25.15 -28.03
C GLU A 402 14.69 26.57 -27.43
N LYS A 403 15.62 26.75 -26.49
CA LYS A 403 16.13 28.07 -26.09
C LYS A 403 17.51 28.22 -26.70
#